data_AF-A0A089YH81-F1
#
_entry.id   AF-A0A089YH81-F1
#
_cell.length_a   1.000
_cell.length_b   1.000
_cell.length_c   1.000
_cell.angle_alpha   90.00
_cell.angle_beta   90.00
_cell.angle_gamma   90.00
#
_symmetry.space_group_name_H-M   'P 1'
#
loop_
_entity.id
_entity.type
_entity.pdbx_description
1 polymer ?
#
loop_
_entity_poly.entity_id
_entity_poly.type
_entity_poly.pdbx_seq_one_letter_code
_entity_poly.pdbx_strand_id
1 'polypeptide(L)'
;MTLTAARQGIQLSELDAWGSVADLGSEILEGEVKAFGKMTYGAPDDPVSSAYFGTTRGKFRMVYPFAEQAVVVTGEIQLTDESTGQVTRYKAGDAWFVSKGTPVLWEVLSESFVKHYLAVA
;
A
#
# COMPACT_ATOMS: atom_id res chain seq x y z
N MET A 1 15.06 9.16 -17.53
CA MET A 1 15.64 7.84 -17.18
C MET A 1 14.71 6.76 -17.73
N THR A 2 15.23 5.71 -18.36
CA THR A 2 14.41 4.61 -18.91
C THR A 2 14.22 3.44 -17.94
N LEU A 3 15.04 3.37 -16.87
CA LEU A 3 14.96 2.38 -15.81
C LEU A 3 14.89 3.07 -14.46
N THR A 4 13.84 2.79 -13.69
CA THR A 4 13.67 3.28 -12.31
C THR A 4 13.77 2.08 -11.37
N ALA A 5 14.78 2.05 -10.51
CA ALA A 5 14.94 0.97 -9.55
C ALA A 5 13.94 1.10 -8.40
N ALA A 6 13.14 0.04 -8.17
CA ALA A 6 12.39 -0.13 -6.93
C ALA A 6 13.36 -0.56 -5.83
N ARG A 7 13.61 0.32 -4.86
CA ARG A 7 14.57 0.16 -3.77
C ARG A 7 13.89 -0.51 -2.57
N GLN A 8 14.57 -1.50 -2.02
CA GLN A 8 14.26 -2.04 -0.70
C GLN A 8 14.68 -1.05 0.40
N GLY A 9 14.04 -1.13 1.57
CA GLY A 9 14.39 -0.34 2.75
C GLY A 9 14.03 1.15 2.68
N ILE A 10 13.18 1.57 1.73
CA ILE A 10 12.65 2.95 1.72
C ILE A 10 11.85 3.20 3.00
N GLN A 11 12.21 4.26 3.72
CA GLN A 11 11.55 4.62 4.98
C GLN A 11 10.39 5.58 4.75
N LEU A 12 9.42 5.58 5.67
CA LEU A 12 8.24 6.46 5.60
C LEU A 12 8.63 7.95 5.49
N SER A 13 9.73 8.36 6.13
CA SER A 13 10.27 9.73 6.09
C SER A 13 10.83 10.16 4.73
N GLU A 14 11.02 9.23 3.79
CA GLU A 14 11.48 9.53 2.42
C GLU A 14 10.32 9.78 1.43
N LEU A 15 9.09 9.66 1.91
CA LEU A 15 7.85 9.80 1.14
C LEU A 15 7.16 11.15 1.44
N ASP A 16 6.34 11.61 0.51
CA ASP A 16 5.58 12.84 0.65
C ASP A 16 4.25 12.56 1.37
N ALA A 17 3.84 13.45 2.27
CA ALA A 17 2.58 13.29 3.01
C ALA A 17 1.37 13.43 2.08
N TRP A 18 0.48 12.44 2.10
CA TRP A 18 -0.75 12.39 1.30
C TRP A 18 -2.03 12.51 2.15
N GLY A 19 -1.88 12.78 3.45
CA GLY A 19 -3.00 12.87 4.40
C GLY A 19 -3.15 11.57 5.19
N SER A 20 -4.37 11.05 5.24
CA SER A 20 -4.72 9.77 5.87
C SER A 20 -5.28 8.80 4.82
N VAL A 21 -5.32 7.51 5.14
CA VAL A 21 -5.99 6.53 4.26
C VAL A 21 -7.49 6.81 4.10
N ALA A 22 -8.12 7.54 5.02
CA ALA A 22 -9.52 7.96 4.89
C ALA A 22 -9.71 9.00 3.78
N ASP A 23 -8.75 9.90 3.59
CA ASP A 23 -8.75 10.85 2.46
C ASP A 23 -8.63 10.13 1.10
N LEU A 24 -8.14 8.88 1.12
CA LEU A 24 -8.03 7.99 -0.04
C LEU A 24 -9.22 7.02 -0.18
N GLY A 25 -10.27 7.18 0.64
CA GLY A 25 -11.49 6.39 0.58
C GLY A 25 -11.51 5.11 1.42
N SER A 26 -10.54 4.93 2.33
CA SER A 26 -10.54 3.82 3.29
C SER A 26 -11.33 4.13 4.56
N GLU A 27 -11.76 3.09 5.27
CA GLU A 27 -12.35 3.19 6.60
C GLU A 27 -11.26 2.89 7.66
N ILE A 28 -10.94 3.85 8.53
CA ILE A 28 -10.00 3.64 9.63
C ILE A 28 -10.71 2.93 10.79
N LEU A 29 -10.09 1.87 11.30
CA LEU A 29 -10.61 1.06 12.41
C LEU A 29 -9.78 1.25 13.69
N GLU A 30 -8.47 1.50 13.55
CA GLU A 30 -7.56 1.73 14.68
C GLU A 30 -6.38 2.62 14.26
N GLY A 31 -5.98 3.55 15.13
CA GLY A 31 -4.88 4.48 14.90
C GLY A 31 -5.23 5.63 13.96
N GLU A 32 -4.25 6.48 13.64
CA GLU A 32 -4.43 7.61 12.71
C GLU A 32 -4.22 7.23 11.24
N VAL A 33 -3.41 6.19 10.99
CA VAL A 33 -3.06 5.66 9.65
C VAL A 33 -2.79 6.78 8.62
N LYS A 34 -1.76 7.60 8.91
CA LYS A 34 -1.28 8.63 7.98
C LYS A 34 -0.73 7.96 6.73
N ALA A 35 -1.08 8.49 5.56
CA ALA A 35 -0.70 7.98 4.26
C ALA A 35 0.40 8.86 3.64
N PHE A 36 1.35 8.21 3.00
CA PHE A 36 2.47 8.84 2.32
C PHE A 36 2.73 8.14 1.01
N GLY A 37 3.27 8.85 0.03
CA GLY A 37 3.67 8.22 -1.21
C GLY A 37 4.66 9.01 -2.02
N LYS A 38 5.16 8.37 -3.08
CA LYS A 38 6.12 8.95 -4.01
C LYS A 38 6.02 8.26 -5.36
N MET A 39 5.56 8.99 -6.36
CA MET A 39 5.41 8.46 -7.71
C MET A 39 6.77 8.09 -8.31
N THR A 40 6.79 6.96 -9.02
CA THR A 40 7.96 6.46 -9.75
C THR A 40 7.69 6.33 -11.25
N TYR A 41 6.42 6.25 -11.65
CA TYR A 41 5.95 6.30 -13.04
C TYR A 41 4.47 6.71 -13.08
N GLY A 42 4.09 7.52 -14.08
CA GLY A 42 2.71 8.00 -14.28
C GLY A 42 2.21 8.94 -13.19
N ALA A 43 1.01 9.48 -13.41
CA ALA A 43 0.20 10.17 -12.41
C ALA A 43 -0.73 9.16 -11.69
N PRO A 44 -1.26 9.50 -10.49
CA PRO A 44 -2.15 8.60 -9.75
C PRO A 44 -3.40 8.12 -10.50
N ASP A 45 -3.90 8.92 -11.45
CA ASP A 45 -5.09 8.68 -12.25
C ASP A 45 -4.81 8.14 -13.66
N ASP A 46 -3.53 7.94 -14.01
CA ASP A 46 -3.17 7.29 -15.28
C ASP A 46 -3.62 5.81 -15.30
N PRO A 47 -3.93 5.24 -16.49
CA PRO A 47 -4.33 3.84 -16.62
C PRO A 47 -3.31 2.84 -16.05
N VAL A 48 -2.02 3.22 -16.04
CA VAL A 48 -0.92 2.47 -15.43
C VAL A 48 -0.03 3.46 -14.69
N SER A 49 0.18 3.23 -13.40
CA SER A 49 1.04 4.06 -12.57
C SER A 49 1.83 3.20 -11.58
N SER A 50 2.92 3.74 -11.03
CA SER A 50 3.72 3.05 -10.04
C SER A 50 4.28 4.01 -9.02
N ALA A 51 4.24 3.65 -7.75
CA ALA A 51 4.71 4.50 -6.67
C ALA A 51 5.18 3.70 -5.47
N TYR A 52 5.88 4.38 -4.57
CA TYR A 52 5.90 3.95 -3.18
C TYR A 52 4.65 4.45 -2.49
N PHE A 53 4.09 3.61 -1.62
CA PHE A 53 3.03 3.95 -0.70
C PHE A 53 3.40 3.45 0.69
N GLY A 54 3.18 4.25 1.71
CA GLY A 54 3.44 3.86 3.08
C GLY A 54 2.46 4.46 4.06
N THR A 55 2.33 3.81 5.21
CA THR A 55 1.47 4.28 6.29
C THR A 55 2.15 4.16 7.65
N THR A 56 1.69 4.96 8.60
CA THR A 56 1.95 4.70 10.03
C THR A 56 1.18 3.46 10.50
N ARG A 57 1.56 2.92 11.67
CA ARG A 57 0.84 1.84 12.34
C ARG A 57 -0.66 2.10 12.50
N GLY A 58 -1.46 1.04 12.35
CA GLY A 58 -2.90 1.04 12.61
C GLY A 58 -3.62 0.00 11.77
N LYS A 59 -4.95 0.12 11.72
CA LYS A 59 -5.85 -0.83 11.06
C LYS A 59 -6.89 -0.09 10.24
N PHE A 60 -7.12 -0.53 9.02
CA PHE A 60 -8.09 0.10 8.12
C PHE A 60 -8.64 -0.90 7.11
N ARG A 61 -9.79 -0.58 6.51
CA ARG A 61 -10.43 -1.37 5.47
C ARG A 61 -10.45 -0.58 4.18
N MET A 62 -10.21 -1.27 3.07
CA MET A 62 -10.29 -0.69 1.73
C MET A 62 -10.84 -1.72 0.74
N VAL A 63 -11.68 -1.27 -0.18
CA VAL A 63 -11.98 -2.02 -1.42
C VAL A 63 -11.01 -1.51 -2.48
N TYR A 64 -10.20 -2.40 -3.05
CA TYR A 64 -9.18 -2.00 -4.02
C TYR A 64 -9.78 -1.26 -5.22
N PRO A 65 -9.43 0.02 -5.47
CA PRO A 65 -10.03 0.81 -6.55
C PRO A 65 -9.46 0.47 -7.94
N PHE A 66 -8.33 -0.25 -7.97
CA PHE A 66 -7.60 -0.73 -9.15
C PHE A 66 -6.95 -2.09 -8.86
N ALA A 67 -6.52 -2.78 -9.90
CA ALA A 67 -5.67 -3.97 -9.73
C ALA A 67 -4.24 -3.53 -9.41
N GLU A 68 -3.57 -4.27 -8.51
CA GLU A 68 -2.26 -3.88 -8.02
C GLU A 68 -1.34 -5.09 -7.88
N GLN A 69 -0.09 -4.96 -8.35
CA GLN A 69 1.02 -5.79 -7.90
C GLN A 69 1.86 -4.95 -6.93
N ALA A 70 2.14 -5.48 -5.74
CA ALA A 70 2.92 -4.77 -4.74
C ALA A 70 4.04 -5.65 -4.16
N VAL A 71 5.09 -4.99 -3.70
CA VAL A 71 6.21 -5.58 -2.97
C VAL A 71 6.44 -4.77 -1.72
N VAL A 72 6.47 -5.42 -0.55
CA VAL A 72 6.85 -4.75 0.70
C VAL A 72 8.33 -4.39 0.64
N VAL A 73 8.66 -3.13 0.90
CA VAL A 73 10.06 -2.67 0.95
C VAL A 73 10.54 -2.38 2.36
N THR A 74 9.61 -2.06 3.28
CA THR A 74 9.89 -1.82 4.71
C THR A 74 8.69 -2.23 5.55
N GLY A 75 8.96 -2.79 6.73
CA GLY A 75 7.94 -3.10 7.72
C GLY A 75 7.19 -4.39 7.42
N GLU A 76 6.02 -4.50 8.03
CA GLU A 76 5.23 -5.71 8.03
C GLU A 76 3.73 -5.41 8.17
N ILE A 77 2.93 -6.14 7.40
CA ILE A 77 1.48 -6.04 7.38
C ILE A 77 0.84 -7.42 7.46
N GLN A 78 -0.42 -7.43 7.87
CA GLN A 78 -1.33 -8.53 7.66
C GLN A 78 -2.51 -8.05 6.81
N LEU A 79 -2.80 -8.80 5.76
CA LEU A 79 -3.93 -8.57 4.88
C LEU A 79 -4.94 -9.69 5.06
N THR A 80 -6.20 -9.32 5.28
CA THR A 80 -7.32 -10.26 5.26
C THR A 80 -8.21 -9.94 4.06
N ASP A 81 -8.35 -10.87 3.14
CA ASP A 81 -9.39 -10.82 2.10
C ASP A 81 -10.74 -11.10 2.78
N GLU A 82 -11.57 -10.08 2.90
CA GLU A 82 -12.85 -10.19 3.61
C GLU A 82 -13.90 -10.99 2.83
N SER A 83 -13.67 -11.25 1.54
CA SER A 83 -14.56 -12.09 0.73
C SER A 83 -14.36 -13.59 0.97
N THR A 84 -13.14 -13.99 1.34
CA THR A 84 -12.76 -15.40 1.56
C THR A 84 -12.43 -15.71 3.02
N GLY A 85 -12.14 -14.69 3.82
CA GLY A 85 -11.58 -14.82 5.17
C GLY A 85 -10.10 -15.21 5.19
N GLN A 86 -9.43 -15.29 4.04
CA GLN A 86 -8.01 -15.65 3.98
C GLN A 86 -7.16 -14.53 4.57
N VAL A 87 -6.28 -14.91 5.50
CA VAL A 87 -5.34 -14.00 6.16
C VAL A 87 -3.92 -14.33 5.71
N THR A 88 -3.19 -13.33 5.24
CA THR A 88 -1.78 -13.48 4.83
C THR A 88 -0.93 -12.38 5.46
N ARG A 89 0.23 -12.75 5.98
CA ARG A 89 1.21 -11.83 6.56
C ARG A 89 2.33 -11.59 5.56
N TYR A 90 2.69 -10.33 5.34
CA TYR A 90 3.73 -9.90 4.40
C TYR A 90 4.75 -9.02 5.11
N LYS A 91 6.04 -9.34 4.91
CA LYS A 91 7.19 -8.56 5.40
C LYS A 91 8.05 -8.10 4.21
N ALA A 92 9.03 -7.24 4.48
CA ALA A 92 9.96 -6.76 3.47
C ALA A 92 10.52 -7.89 2.57
N GLY A 93 10.41 -7.70 1.25
CA GLY A 93 10.75 -8.67 0.21
C GLY A 93 9.57 -9.48 -0.31
N ASP A 94 8.49 -9.63 0.45
CA ASP A 94 7.31 -10.35 0.01
C ASP A 94 6.48 -9.52 -0.97
N ALA A 95 5.73 -10.19 -1.84
CA ALA A 95 4.93 -9.57 -2.89
C ALA A 95 3.55 -10.21 -3.01
N TRP A 96 2.58 -9.46 -3.51
CA TRP A 96 1.25 -9.96 -3.85
C TRP A 96 0.70 -9.28 -5.10
N PHE A 97 -0.35 -9.89 -5.64
CA PHE A 97 -1.23 -9.30 -6.62
C PHE A 97 -2.66 -9.31 -6.07
N VAL A 98 -3.42 -8.26 -6.36
CA VAL A 98 -4.81 -8.11 -5.93
C VAL A 98 -5.63 -7.50 -7.04
N SER A 99 -6.81 -8.06 -7.26
CA SER A 99 -7.74 -7.58 -8.27
C SER A 99 -8.52 -6.37 -7.77
N LYS A 100 -8.90 -5.50 -8.71
CA LYS A 100 -9.85 -4.42 -8.47
C LYS A 100 -11.14 -4.98 -7.86
N GLY A 101 -11.68 -4.28 -6.87
CA GLY A 101 -12.92 -4.64 -6.18
C GLY A 101 -12.74 -5.62 -5.01
N THR A 102 -11.54 -6.12 -4.73
CA THR A 102 -11.31 -7.00 -3.56
C THR A 102 -11.41 -6.19 -2.26
N PRO A 103 -12.30 -6.56 -1.32
CA PRO A 103 -12.36 -5.96 0.01
C PRO A 103 -11.24 -6.53 0.88
N VAL A 104 -10.36 -5.66 1.37
CA VAL A 104 -9.21 -6.08 2.19
C VAL A 104 -9.17 -5.28 3.47
N LEU A 105 -9.08 -6.01 4.58
CA LEU A 105 -8.72 -5.47 5.87
C LEU A 105 -7.19 -5.46 6.00
N TRP A 106 -6.65 -4.28 6.25
CA TRP A 106 -5.24 -4.01 6.44
C TRP A 106 -4.92 -3.83 7.91
N GLU A 107 -3.87 -4.49 8.37
CA GLU A 107 -3.31 -4.30 9.71
C GLU A 107 -1.79 -4.11 9.59
N VAL A 108 -1.31 -2.94 10.00
CA VAL A 108 0.11 -2.58 9.98
C VAL A 108 0.72 -3.04 11.31
N LEU A 109 1.63 -4.02 11.24
CA LEU A 109 2.16 -4.69 12.42
C LEU A 109 3.42 -3.99 12.98
N SER A 110 4.20 -3.35 12.10
CA SER A 110 5.35 -2.53 12.47
C SER A 110 4.97 -1.07 12.78
N GLU A 111 5.93 -0.27 13.25
CA GLU A 111 5.71 1.18 13.48
C GLU A 111 5.29 1.93 12.21
N SER A 112 5.85 1.52 11.07
CA SER A 112 5.46 1.97 9.74
C SER A 112 5.60 0.86 8.73
N PHE A 113 4.96 1.03 7.60
CA PHE A 113 5.00 0.12 6.46
C PHE A 113 5.22 0.91 5.18
N VAL A 114 6.00 0.36 4.25
CA VAL A 114 6.15 0.90 2.89
C VAL A 114 6.14 -0.25 1.89
N LYS A 115 5.37 -0.09 0.81
CA LYS A 115 5.41 -0.93 -0.40
C LYS A 115 5.81 -0.10 -1.61
N HIS A 116 6.38 -0.76 -2.62
CA HIS A 116 6.36 -0.29 -3.99
C HIS A 116 5.27 -1.04 -4.74
N TYR A 117 4.51 -0.37 -5.60
CA TYR A 117 3.42 -0.99 -6.34
C TYR A 117 3.36 -0.55 -7.80
N LEU A 118 2.75 -1.39 -8.62
CA LEU A 118 2.27 -1.10 -9.97
C LEU A 118 0.74 -1.23 -9.96
N ALA A 119 0.05 -0.16 -10.31
CA ALA A 119 -1.41 -0.09 -10.39
C ALA A 119 -1.88 -0.12 -11.85
N VAL A 120 -3.01 -0.78 -12.08
CA VAL A 120 -3.71 -0.88 -13.37
C VAL A 120 -5.21 -0.62 -13.13
N ALA A 121 -5.74 0.42 -13.78
CA ALA A 121 -7.10 0.95 -13.56
C ALA A 121 -8.24 -0.01 -13.94
#